data_AF-A0A1E3HGL5-F1
#
_entry.id   AF-A0A1E3HGL5-F1
#
_cell.length_a   1.000
_cell.length_b   1.000
_cell.length_c   1.000
_cell.angle_alpha   90.00
_cell.angle_beta   90.00
_cell.angle_gamma   90.00
#
_symmetry.space_group_name_H-M   'P 1'
#
loop_
_entity.id
_entity.type
_entity.pdbx_description
1 polymer ?
#
loop_
_entity_poly.entity_id
_entity_poly.type
_entity_poly.pdbx_seq_one_letter_code
_entity_poly.pdbx_strand_id
1 'polypeptide(L)'
;MPPDGSALHAYSPARPKSARSTSQVSTISVAAQTTAPSQFGHDARGTFDIPNPAVRNPTTHAKDSSGRTSSLIGHSDDTVDFRSGSQGSLGRGIDTSAINISSSSSSRYENNGIPVMDIEDVRGDVNVPPGDARKGLMEIVRRDALGEGAKSLSRPVRLNKGNYISLQGPTTACYQPRQYYVLTNAGKPVYYSEGEVSNDAVINLMGVAQALISIVAEDGDRMRCILKGRHQIAFLLKSPLYLFCVSDWGEPEHVLRSHLEYIHLHILSVVTSTQLTRAFQRRSNFDLSKLLDGTSHFLTNLITAAQNDFTYLTSTLQPLRMPPAIRDTCAAALMPPSKFRDLLYVLLIANNHIVTVLRPRKHSIHPSDLHLLLNTLASSSTLRSTETWFPMCFPKFNPAGFVHSYINFMTEDIGLVFVSADQEAFEDLQKWKDLVVEKLQHNGLLAQIQDAIPSHPYTISTVGCPGLLHFVYKSRQHIQITQPTWEAPYNNDSIDHKR
;
A
#
# COMPACT_ATOMS: atom_id res chain seq x y z
N MET A 1 28.56 50.27 49.75
CA MET A 1 27.20 50.36 50.32
C MET A 1 26.22 49.83 49.28
N PRO A 2 25.30 48.90 49.61
CA PRO A 2 24.09 48.65 48.82
C PRO A 2 23.05 49.78 49.12
N PRO A 3 21.84 49.87 48.51
CA PRO A 3 21.07 48.83 47.80
C PRO A 3 20.24 49.25 46.54
N ASP A 4 19.71 48.20 45.89
CA ASP A 4 18.37 47.98 45.29
C ASP A 4 17.69 48.93 44.29
N GLY A 5 17.23 48.31 43.19
CA GLY A 5 16.27 48.84 42.23
C GLY A 5 15.98 47.85 41.08
N SER A 6 15.17 46.83 41.35
CA SER A 6 14.75 45.74 40.46
C SER A 6 13.80 46.12 39.31
N ALA A 7 14.00 45.56 38.10
CA ALA A 7 12.94 45.02 37.24
C ALA A 7 13.50 44.09 36.11
N LEU A 8 12.86 42.93 35.95
CA LEU A 8 13.08 41.76 35.07
C LEU A 8 12.57 42.03 33.62
N HIS A 9 12.81 41.29 32.52
CA HIS A 9 13.58 40.11 32.07
C HIS A 9 13.47 40.09 30.51
N ALA A 10 14.46 39.52 29.78
CA ALA A 10 14.26 38.38 28.84
C ALA A 10 15.52 38.04 27.99
N TYR A 11 15.92 36.77 28.12
CA TYR A 11 16.55 35.86 27.14
C TYR A 11 17.91 36.19 26.47
N SER A 12 18.92 35.39 26.84
CA SER A 12 20.10 35.10 26.02
C SER A 12 20.50 33.62 26.17
N PRO A 13 20.92 32.91 25.10
CA PRO A 13 21.22 31.48 25.14
C PRO A 13 22.68 31.21 25.53
N ALA A 14 22.90 30.22 26.40
CA ALA A 14 24.23 29.67 26.67
C ALA A 14 24.29 28.16 26.44
N ARG A 15 25.32 27.79 25.68
CA ARG A 15 25.90 26.49 25.28
C ARG A 15 25.66 25.29 26.23
N PRO A 16 25.43 24.07 25.71
CA PRO A 16 25.22 22.88 26.54
C PRO A 16 26.53 22.24 27.00
N LYS A 17 26.54 21.75 28.25
CA LYS A 17 27.49 20.78 28.80
C LYS A 17 27.03 19.35 28.44
N SER A 18 28.02 18.48 28.24
CA SER A 18 27.87 17.05 27.93
C SER A 18 26.96 16.29 28.90
N ALA A 19 26.03 15.50 28.37
CA ALA A 19 25.29 14.51 29.15
C ALA A 19 25.27 13.15 28.42
N ARG A 20 25.65 12.10 29.15
CA ARG A 20 25.57 10.69 28.77
C ARG A 20 24.17 10.34 28.23
N SER A 21 24.13 9.72 27.06
CA SER A 21 22.92 9.17 26.45
C SER A 21 22.50 7.89 27.17
N THR A 22 21.46 7.95 27.99
CA THR A 22 20.65 6.78 28.38
C THR A 22 19.63 6.51 27.28
N SER A 23 19.78 5.40 26.57
CA SER A 23 18.86 4.91 25.54
C SER A 23 17.55 4.44 26.19
N GLN A 24 16.50 5.26 26.17
CA GLN A 24 15.15 4.82 26.53
C GLN A 24 14.34 4.60 25.25
N VAL A 25 13.94 3.35 25.01
CA VAL A 25 13.14 2.87 23.88
C VAL A 25 11.65 3.09 24.21
N SER A 26 10.85 3.52 23.23
CA SER A 26 9.39 3.64 23.37
C SER A 26 8.69 2.51 22.65
N THR A 27 7.86 1.76 23.36
CA THR A 27 6.88 0.82 22.79
C THR A 27 5.68 1.60 22.26
N ILE A 28 5.17 1.25 21.08
CA ILE A 28 3.81 1.66 20.71
C ILE A 28 2.85 0.85 21.58
N SER A 29 2.37 1.46 22.67
CA SER A 29 1.36 0.86 23.53
C SER A 29 -0.01 0.95 22.84
N VAL A 30 -0.63 -0.20 22.57
CA VAL A 30 -2.01 -0.29 22.07
C VAL A 30 -2.90 -0.16 23.30
N ALA A 31 -3.42 1.04 23.57
CA ALA A 31 -4.42 1.21 24.61
C ALA A 31 -5.71 0.50 24.19
N ALA A 32 -6.01 -0.65 24.80
CA ALA A 32 -7.33 -1.23 24.76
C ALA A 32 -8.26 -0.34 25.60
N GLN A 33 -9.28 0.26 24.97
CA GLN A 33 -10.40 0.83 25.72
C GLN A 33 -11.22 -0.32 26.29
N THR A 34 -10.97 -0.65 27.55
CA THR A 34 -11.91 -1.40 28.38
C THR A 34 -13.00 -0.43 28.82
N THR A 35 -14.10 -0.32 28.09
CA THR A 35 -15.33 0.25 28.63
C THR A 35 -16.07 -0.85 29.39
N ALA A 36 -15.87 -0.88 30.71
CA ALA A 36 -16.86 -1.47 31.61
C ALA A 36 -18.13 -0.59 31.56
N PRO A 37 -19.34 -1.17 31.52
CA PRO A 37 -20.57 -0.38 31.54
C PRO A 37 -20.73 0.25 32.94
N SER A 38 -20.80 1.57 32.97
CA SER A 38 -21.23 2.31 34.16
C SER A 38 -22.73 2.18 34.34
N GLN A 39 -23.10 2.04 35.61
CA GLN A 39 -24.43 1.77 36.13
C GLN A 39 -25.46 2.83 35.70
N PHE A 40 -26.59 2.37 35.18
CA PHE A 40 -27.88 3.03 35.38
C PHE A 40 -28.80 2.03 36.07
N GLY A 41 -29.16 2.34 37.31
CA GLY A 41 -30.19 1.62 38.04
C GLY A 41 -31.59 2.09 37.61
N HIS A 42 -32.48 1.14 37.37
CA HIS A 42 -33.76 1.07 38.07
C HIS A 42 -34.43 -0.30 37.83
N ASP A 43 -34.72 -0.97 38.94
CA ASP A 43 -35.85 -1.85 39.23
C ASP A 43 -36.35 -2.86 38.19
N ALA A 44 -36.06 -4.14 38.44
CA ALA A 44 -37.08 -5.19 38.40
C ALA A 44 -36.65 -6.37 39.29
N ARG A 45 -37.48 -6.66 40.29
CA ARG A 45 -37.39 -7.83 41.17
C ARG A 45 -37.61 -9.11 40.36
N GLY A 46 -36.74 -10.10 40.57
CA GLY A 46 -36.90 -11.45 40.02
C GLY A 46 -35.80 -12.37 40.52
N THR A 47 -36.00 -12.89 41.73
CA THR A 47 -35.28 -14.06 42.29
C THR A 47 -35.35 -15.25 41.33
N PHE A 48 -34.23 -15.94 41.05
CA PHE A 48 -34.17 -17.42 40.99
C PHE A 48 -32.72 -17.92 40.86
N ASP A 49 -32.48 -19.05 41.53
CA ASP A 49 -31.20 -19.62 41.97
C ASP A 49 -30.31 -20.25 40.88
N ILE A 50 -29.00 -20.31 41.19
CA ILE A 50 -27.94 -21.12 40.57
C ILE A 50 -28.15 -22.60 40.96
N PRO A 51 -27.81 -23.57 40.09
CA PRO A 51 -26.73 -24.47 40.49
C PRO A 51 -25.73 -24.84 39.37
N ASN A 52 -24.45 -24.78 39.74
CA ASN A 52 -23.35 -25.55 39.16
C ASN A 52 -23.59 -27.06 39.40
N PRO A 53 -23.09 -28.01 38.57
CA PRO A 53 -21.87 -28.70 38.99
C PRO A 53 -20.96 -29.26 37.86
N ALA A 54 -19.65 -29.18 38.14
CA ALA A 54 -18.63 -30.24 38.14
C ALA A 54 -18.51 -31.31 37.02
N VAL A 55 -17.29 -31.34 36.43
CA VAL A 55 -16.33 -32.47 36.35
C VAL A 55 -16.86 -33.86 35.94
N ARG A 56 -16.38 -34.38 34.78
CA ARG A 56 -15.67 -35.69 34.66
C ARG A 56 -15.27 -36.01 33.20
N ASN A 57 -13.98 -36.30 32.99
CA ASN A 57 -13.47 -37.20 31.94
C ASN A 57 -13.86 -38.65 32.27
N PRO A 58 -13.87 -39.56 31.27
CA PRO A 58 -12.81 -40.57 31.23
C PRO A 58 -12.31 -40.98 29.82
N THR A 59 -10.98 -41.07 29.74
CA THR A 59 -10.11 -42.11 29.14
C THR A 59 -10.60 -43.11 28.07
N THR A 60 -9.74 -43.21 27.04
CA THR A 60 -9.15 -44.41 26.38
C THR A 60 -10.00 -45.31 25.47
N HIS A 61 -9.56 -45.46 24.21
CA HIS A 61 -9.08 -46.73 23.66
C HIS A 61 -8.24 -46.55 22.39
N ALA A 62 -7.11 -47.24 22.34
CA ALA A 62 -6.19 -47.38 21.22
C ALA A 62 -6.63 -48.50 20.24
N LYS A 63 -6.23 -48.40 18.97
CA LYS A 63 -5.58 -49.49 18.18
C LYS A 63 -5.23 -49.07 16.74
N ASP A 64 -3.95 -49.20 16.44
CA ASP A 64 -3.27 -49.72 15.23
C ASP A 64 -4.04 -49.79 13.89
N SER A 65 -3.43 -49.30 12.81
CA SER A 65 -2.57 -50.13 11.93
C SER A 65 -2.19 -49.47 10.60
N SER A 66 -0.91 -49.63 10.28
CA SER A 66 -0.22 -49.70 8.98
C SER A 66 -0.96 -49.48 7.65
N GLY A 67 -0.32 -48.71 6.76
CA GLY A 67 -0.58 -48.76 5.31
C GLY A 67 0.36 -47.88 4.48
N ARG A 68 1.55 -48.40 4.15
CA ARG A 68 2.42 -47.88 3.07
C ARG A 68 1.70 -48.00 1.72
N THR A 69 1.73 -46.97 0.89
CA THR A 69 2.08 -47.09 -0.54
C THR A 69 2.57 -45.74 -1.09
N SER A 70 3.59 -45.85 -1.93
CA SER A 70 4.36 -44.83 -2.64
C SER A 70 3.66 -44.32 -3.90
N SER A 71 3.92 -43.07 -4.32
CA SER A 71 4.61 -42.77 -5.60
C SER A 71 4.64 -41.27 -5.95
N LEU A 72 5.86 -40.80 -6.24
CA LEU A 72 6.29 -39.95 -7.37
C LEU A 72 5.52 -38.66 -7.69
N ILE A 73 6.12 -37.49 -7.42
CA ILE A 73 6.16 -36.34 -8.36
C ILE A 73 7.52 -35.64 -8.20
N GLY A 74 8.19 -35.36 -9.32
CA GLY A 74 9.55 -34.83 -9.41
C GLY A 74 9.68 -33.36 -9.02
N HIS A 75 10.83 -33.04 -8.44
CA HIS A 75 11.29 -31.68 -8.21
C HIS A 75 11.97 -31.14 -9.47
N SER A 76 11.45 -30.03 -10.00
CA SER A 76 12.19 -29.10 -10.83
C SER A 76 12.83 -28.05 -9.91
N ASP A 77 14.16 -28.10 -9.80
CA ASP A 77 15.00 -27.06 -9.22
C ASP A 77 15.03 -25.85 -10.14
N ASP A 78 14.59 -24.69 -9.67
CA ASP A 78 14.94 -23.38 -10.24
C ASP A 78 15.54 -22.53 -9.12
N THR A 79 16.86 -22.60 -8.99
CA THR A 79 17.67 -21.72 -8.15
C THR A 79 18.18 -20.56 -9.01
N VAL A 80 17.76 -19.32 -8.69
CA VAL A 80 18.29 -18.12 -9.33
C VAL A 80 19.21 -17.39 -8.35
N ASP A 81 20.51 -17.53 -8.57
CA ASP A 81 21.59 -16.83 -7.87
C ASP A 81 21.61 -15.33 -8.23
N PHE A 82 21.41 -14.46 -7.25
CA PHE A 82 21.74 -13.03 -7.37
C PHE A 82 23.21 -12.81 -6.98
N ARG A 83 24.11 -12.78 -7.97
CA ARG A 83 25.49 -12.29 -7.79
C ARG A 83 25.61 -10.83 -8.22
N SER A 84 26.01 -10.00 -7.27
CA SER A 84 26.52 -8.65 -7.45
C SER A 84 27.85 -8.67 -8.23
N GLY A 85 27.96 -7.86 -9.29
CA GLY A 85 29.19 -7.67 -10.05
C GLY A 85 29.49 -6.19 -10.31
N SER A 86 30.59 -5.71 -9.73
CA SER A 86 31.22 -4.41 -10.00
C SER A 86 32.42 -4.54 -10.94
N GLN A 87 32.75 -3.43 -11.64
CA GLN A 87 33.91 -3.17 -12.54
C GLN A 87 33.73 -3.69 -13.98
N GLY A 88 34.21 -3.08 -15.07
CA GLY A 88 35.02 -1.87 -15.33
C GLY A 88 35.45 -1.89 -16.81
N SER A 89 35.36 -0.73 -17.49
CA SER A 89 36.01 -0.24 -18.73
C SER A 89 36.79 -1.16 -19.69
N LEU A 90 36.50 -1.09 -21.00
CA LEU A 90 37.40 -0.68 -22.12
C LEU A 90 36.89 -1.13 -23.52
N GLY A 91 37.05 -0.27 -24.55
CA GLY A 91 37.46 -0.72 -25.90
C GLY A 91 36.50 -0.61 -27.10
N ARG A 92 36.61 0.52 -27.83
CA ARG A 92 36.50 0.76 -29.30
C ARG A 92 35.86 -0.27 -30.26
N GLY A 93 34.89 0.23 -31.05
CA GLY A 93 34.97 0.42 -32.52
C GLY A 93 34.69 -0.77 -33.45
N ILE A 94 33.68 -0.64 -34.33
CA ILE A 94 33.76 -0.62 -35.81
C ILE A 94 32.37 -0.56 -36.46
N ASP A 95 32.36 0.17 -37.57
CA ASP A 95 31.38 0.59 -38.58
C ASP A 95 30.45 -0.41 -39.29
N THR A 96 29.34 0.16 -39.81
CA THR A 96 28.62 -0.12 -41.09
C THR A 96 27.90 -1.47 -41.24
N SER A 97 26.76 -1.63 -41.93
CA SER A 97 26.19 -0.97 -43.11
C SER A 97 24.68 -1.28 -43.23
N ALA A 98 24.00 -0.47 -44.06
CA ALA A 98 22.59 -0.52 -44.40
C ALA A 98 22.20 -1.68 -45.34
N ILE A 99 20.95 -2.15 -45.25
CA ILE A 99 20.23 -2.78 -46.37
C ILE A 99 18.78 -2.27 -46.38
N ASN A 100 18.47 -1.47 -47.39
CA ASN A 100 17.11 -1.18 -47.87
C ASN A 100 16.69 -2.29 -48.84
N ILE A 101 15.47 -2.81 -48.71
CA ILE A 101 14.76 -3.44 -49.84
C ILE A 101 13.31 -2.96 -49.83
N SER A 102 13.00 -2.16 -50.83
CA SER A 102 11.66 -1.84 -51.30
C SER A 102 11.23 -2.85 -52.37
N SER A 103 9.97 -3.27 -52.36
CA SER A 103 9.28 -3.66 -53.60
C SER A 103 7.78 -3.40 -53.49
N SER A 104 7.31 -2.65 -54.48
CA SER A 104 5.93 -2.27 -54.77
C SER A 104 5.34 -3.17 -55.86
N SER A 105 4.04 -3.44 -55.83
CA SER A 105 3.27 -3.72 -57.05
C SER A 105 1.76 -3.44 -56.89
N SER A 106 1.29 -2.55 -57.76
CA SER A 106 -0.10 -2.21 -58.13
C SER A 106 -0.72 -3.35 -58.98
N SER A 107 -2.03 -3.53 -59.22
CA SER A 107 -3.04 -2.60 -59.78
C SER A 107 -4.40 -3.31 -60.03
N ARG A 108 -5.54 -2.57 -59.88
CA ARG A 108 -6.79 -2.47 -60.72
C ARG A 108 -7.56 -3.73 -61.16
N TYR A 109 -8.87 -3.79 -61.47
CA TYR A 109 -10.16 -3.07 -61.27
C TYR A 109 -11.20 -3.96 -62.00
N GLU A 110 -12.43 -4.13 -61.51
CA GLU A 110 -13.67 -4.04 -62.32
C GLU A 110 -14.94 -4.12 -61.46
N ASN A 111 -15.99 -3.47 -61.95
CA ASN A 111 -17.16 -2.94 -61.25
C ASN A 111 -18.44 -3.67 -61.72
N ASN A 112 -19.45 -3.84 -60.85
CA ASN A 112 -20.87 -3.66 -61.20
C ASN A 112 -21.78 -3.75 -59.96
N GLY A 113 -22.70 -2.79 -59.84
CA GLY A 113 -23.35 -2.37 -58.60
C GLY A 113 -24.68 -3.04 -58.21
N ILE A 114 -25.05 -2.80 -56.94
CA ILE A 114 -26.41 -2.78 -56.37
C ILE A 114 -26.43 -1.62 -55.36
N PRO A 115 -27.46 -0.76 -55.28
CA PRO A 115 -27.40 0.48 -54.51
C PRO A 115 -27.66 0.25 -53.02
N VAL A 116 -26.86 0.88 -52.16
CA VAL A 116 -27.02 0.93 -50.70
C VAL A 116 -27.17 2.39 -50.28
N MET A 117 -28.10 2.63 -49.35
CA MET A 117 -28.48 3.93 -48.80
C MET A 117 -27.30 4.71 -48.20
N ASP A 118 -27.28 6.02 -48.45
CA ASP A 118 -26.27 6.98 -48.03
C ASP A 118 -26.17 7.09 -46.49
N ILE A 119 -24.95 6.91 -45.97
CA ILE A 119 -24.52 7.41 -44.65
C ILE A 119 -23.31 8.30 -44.93
N GLU A 120 -23.45 9.60 -44.71
CA GLU A 120 -22.38 10.59 -44.88
C GLU A 120 -21.20 10.29 -43.92
N ASP A 121 -20.06 9.99 -44.53
CA ASP A 121 -18.77 9.72 -43.89
C ASP A 121 -17.96 11.03 -43.83
N VAL A 122 -17.86 11.67 -42.65
CA VAL A 122 -16.98 12.84 -42.45
C VAL A 122 -15.58 12.34 -42.08
N ARG A 123 -14.81 11.92 -43.09
CA ARG A 123 -13.36 11.73 -42.99
C ARG A 123 -12.63 13.03 -43.33
N GLY A 124 -12.13 13.72 -42.31
CA GLY A 124 -11.10 14.75 -42.46
C GLY A 124 -9.74 14.17 -42.10
N ASP A 125 -8.98 13.69 -43.08
CA ASP A 125 -7.55 13.44 -42.91
C ASP A 125 -6.83 14.78 -42.73
N VAL A 126 -6.26 15.02 -41.56
CA VAL A 126 -5.39 16.18 -41.33
C VAL A 126 -3.97 15.67 -41.15
N ASN A 127 -3.14 15.93 -42.16
CA ASN A 127 -1.70 15.72 -42.08
C ASN A 127 -1.08 16.92 -41.35
N VAL A 128 -0.79 16.75 -40.06
CA VAL A 128 -0.39 17.86 -39.16
C VAL A 128 1.10 17.77 -38.83
N PRO A 129 1.90 18.83 -39.06
CA PRO A 129 3.28 18.90 -38.60
C PRO A 129 3.37 18.77 -37.06
N PRO A 130 4.44 18.17 -36.50
CA PRO A 130 4.50 17.74 -35.09
C PRO A 130 4.33 18.84 -34.01
N GLY A 131 4.30 20.13 -34.38
CA GLY A 131 4.01 21.24 -33.46
C GLY A 131 2.54 21.63 -33.33
N ASP A 132 1.68 21.14 -34.21
CA ASP A 132 0.34 21.72 -34.44
C ASP A 132 -0.79 20.83 -33.85
N ALA A 133 -0.50 19.55 -33.62
CA ALA A 133 -1.37 18.65 -32.85
C ALA A 133 -1.56 19.11 -31.38
N ARG A 134 -0.52 19.67 -30.77
CA ARG A 134 -0.58 20.23 -29.40
C ARG A 134 -1.51 21.44 -29.34
N LYS A 135 -1.45 22.32 -30.36
CA LYS A 135 -2.34 23.48 -30.48
C LYS A 135 -3.79 23.05 -30.72
N GLY A 136 -4.01 22.06 -31.59
CA GLY A 136 -5.34 21.49 -31.80
C GLY A 136 -5.92 20.88 -30.52
N LEU A 137 -5.13 20.11 -29.76
CA LEU A 137 -5.57 19.54 -28.48
C LEU A 137 -5.85 20.63 -27.43
N MET A 138 -5.01 21.68 -27.36
CA MET A 138 -5.30 22.86 -26.53
C MET A 138 -6.62 23.51 -26.90
N GLU A 139 -6.90 23.69 -28.18
CA GLU A 139 -8.14 24.31 -28.64
C GLU A 139 -9.36 23.46 -28.27
N ILE A 140 -9.27 22.13 -28.37
CA ILE A 140 -10.34 21.20 -27.95
C ILE A 140 -10.57 21.30 -26.45
N VAL A 141 -9.51 21.20 -25.63
CA VAL A 141 -9.61 21.30 -24.16
C VAL A 141 -10.19 22.65 -23.75
N ARG A 142 -9.78 23.74 -24.41
CA ARG A 142 -10.29 25.09 -24.14
C ARG A 142 -11.74 25.26 -24.59
N ARG A 143 -12.13 24.74 -25.76
CA ARG A 143 -13.50 24.79 -26.27
C ARG A 143 -14.45 24.07 -25.32
N ASP A 144 -14.04 22.93 -24.76
CA ASP A 144 -14.86 22.17 -23.80
C ASP A 144 -14.87 22.79 -22.39
N ALA A 145 -13.75 23.36 -21.93
CA ALA A 145 -13.67 24.04 -20.63
C ALA A 145 -14.41 25.40 -20.61
N LEU A 146 -14.49 26.09 -21.75
CA LEU A 146 -15.14 27.39 -21.92
C LEU A 146 -16.53 27.29 -22.58
N GLY A 147 -16.99 26.09 -22.95
CA GLY A 147 -18.30 25.86 -23.52
C GLY A 147 -19.41 26.17 -22.52
N GLU A 148 -20.22 27.19 -22.83
CA GLU A 148 -21.39 27.60 -22.07
C GLU A 148 -22.38 26.43 -21.88
N GLY A 149 -22.34 25.81 -20.69
CA GLY A 149 -23.26 24.76 -20.29
C GLY A 149 -23.35 24.52 -18.78
N ALA A 150 -22.51 25.18 -17.97
CA ALA A 150 -22.64 25.14 -16.52
C ALA A 150 -23.73 26.12 -16.03
N LYS A 151 -24.98 25.86 -16.39
CA LYS A 151 -26.11 26.41 -15.63
C LYS A 151 -26.04 25.78 -14.23
N SER A 152 -25.59 26.58 -13.27
CA SER A 152 -25.76 26.42 -11.83
C SER A 152 -26.88 25.44 -11.45
N LEU A 153 -26.51 24.21 -11.11
CA LEU A 153 -27.34 23.29 -10.34
C LEU A 153 -27.13 23.59 -8.84
N SER A 154 -27.52 24.79 -8.42
CA SER A 154 -27.79 25.12 -7.02
C SER A 154 -29.29 25.33 -6.86
N ARG A 155 -30.05 24.24 -6.91
CA ARG A 155 -31.42 24.22 -6.39
C ARG A 155 -31.40 23.45 -5.07
N PRO A 156 -31.76 24.07 -3.93
CA PRO A 156 -31.90 23.32 -2.69
C PRO A 156 -33.05 22.33 -2.88
N VAL A 157 -32.74 21.04 -2.73
CA VAL A 157 -33.75 19.98 -2.71
C VAL A 157 -34.61 20.20 -1.45
N ARG A 158 -35.84 20.68 -1.64
CA ARG A 158 -36.86 20.59 -0.60
C ARG A 158 -37.23 19.13 -0.46
N LEU A 159 -36.85 18.52 0.67
CA LEU A 159 -37.36 17.20 1.06
C LEU A 159 -38.87 17.32 1.32
N ASN A 160 -39.68 16.89 0.36
CA ASN A 160 -41.07 16.54 0.63
C ASN A 160 -41.06 15.26 1.47
N LYS A 161 -41.51 15.37 2.72
CA LYS A 161 -41.90 14.22 3.54
C LYS A 161 -43.02 13.49 2.79
N GLY A 162 -42.77 12.27 2.30
CA GLY A 162 -43.88 11.40 1.90
C GLY A 162 -43.64 10.35 0.80
N ASN A 163 -42.50 10.32 0.11
CA ASN A 163 -42.28 9.29 -0.91
C ASN A 163 -41.08 8.41 -0.56
N TYR A 164 -41.35 7.18 -0.14
CA TYR A 164 -40.36 6.11 -0.17
C TYR A 164 -39.93 5.93 -1.63
N ILE A 165 -38.72 6.38 -1.96
CA ILE A 165 -38.05 6.00 -3.20
C ILE A 165 -37.77 4.50 -3.05
N SER A 166 -38.52 3.67 -3.76
CA SER A 166 -38.09 2.30 -4.00
C SER A 166 -36.80 2.37 -4.79
N LEU A 167 -35.66 2.18 -4.11
CA LEU A 167 -34.40 1.84 -4.75
C LEU A 167 -34.63 0.50 -5.44
N GLN A 168 -35.02 0.54 -6.72
CA GLN A 168 -34.77 -0.60 -7.59
C GLN A 168 -33.25 -0.71 -7.67
N GLY A 169 -32.70 -1.66 -6.92
CA GLY A 169 -31.27 -1.91 -6.84
C GLY A 169 -30.71 -2.11 -8.25
N PRO A 170 -29.52 -1.56 -8.57
CA PRO A 170 -28.84 -1.97 -9.78
C PRO A 170 -28.58 -3.48 -9.67
N THR A 171 -29.12 -4.25 -10.62
CA THR A 171 -28.70 -5.61 -10.96
C THR A 171 -27.19 -5.72 -10.78
N THR A 172 -26.73 -6.54 -9.82
CA THR A 172 -25.31 -6.86 -9.48
C THR A 172 -24.31 -6.23 -10.45
N ALA A 173 -24.04 -4.94 -10.29
CA ALA A 173 -23.10 -4.22 -11.15
C ALA A 173 -21.71 -4.57 -10.65
N CYS A 174 -21.08 -5.56 -11.27
CA CYS A 174 -19.66 -5.82 -11.09
C CYS A 174 -18.92 -4.57 -11.58
N TYR A 175 -18.45 -3.73 -10.66
CA TYR A 175 -17.66 -2.56 -11.01
C TYR A 175 -16.40 -3.02 -11.74
N GLN A 176 -16.00 -2.29 -12.78
CA GLN A 176 -14.79 -2.64 -13.51
C GLN A 176 -13.56 -2.46 -12.60
N PRO A 177 -12.54 -3.34 -12.67
CA PRO A 177 -11.32 -3.14 -11.91
C PRO A 177 -10.71 -1.77 -12.21
N ARG A 178 -10.34 -1.03 -11.16
CA ARG A 178 -9.65 0.26 -11.30
C ARG A 178 -8.36 0.06 -12.09
N GLN A 179 -8.11 0.96 -13.03
CA GLN A 179 -6.90 0.90 -13.85
C GLN A 179 -5.89 1.92 -13.34
N TYR A 180 -4.65 1.49 -13.12
CA TYR A 180 -3.57 2.31 -12.58
C TYR A 180 -2.45 2.42 -13.59
N TYR A 181 -1.88 3.62 -13.72
CA TYR A 181 -0.90 3.93 -14.74
C TYR A 181 0.22 4.79 -14.14
N VAL A 182 1.45 4.47 -14.50
CA VAL A 182 2.67 5.21 -14.12
C VAL A 182 3.45 5.48 -15.39
N LEU A 183 3.80 6.75 -15.59
CA LEU A 183 4.59 7.22 -16.71
C LEU A 183 5.70 8.16 -16.24
N THR A 184 6.72 8.32 -17.07
CA THR A 184 7.75 9.35 -16.88
C THR A 184 7.25 10.71 -17.35
N ASN A 185 7.95 11.78 -16.99
CA ASN A 185 7.72 13.14 -17.52
C ASN A 185 7.74 13.21 -19.07
N ALA A 186 8.45 12.29 -19.72
CA ALA A 186 8.54 12.15 -21.18
C ALA A 186 7.40 11.31 -21.78
N GLY A 187 6.44 10.83 -20.98
CA GLY A 187 5.31 10.03 -21.46
C GLY A 187 5.60 8.54 -21.62
N LYS A 188 6.79 8.06 -21.19
CA LYS A 188 7.13 6.64 -21.30
C LYS A 188 6.40 5.84 -20.22
N PRO A 189 5.78 4.69 -20.54
CA PRO A 189 5.19 3.82 -19.54
C PRO A 189 6.27 3.26 -18.60
N VAL A 190 5.94 3.23 -17.31
CA VAL A 190 6.76 2.62 -16.24
C VAL A 190 6.04 1.40 -15.66
N TYR A 191 4.74 1.53 -15.41
CA TYR A 191 3.86 0.49 -14.91
C TYR A 191 2.43 0.76 -15.37
N TYR A 192 1.66 -0.29 -15.58
CA TYR A 192 0.22 -0.23 -15.74
C TYR A 192 -0.39 -1.50 -15.15
N SER A 193 -1.59 -1.39 -14.58
CA SER A 193 -2.33 -2.56 -14.11
C SER A 193 -2.63 -3.50 -15.27
N GLU A 194 -2.49 -4.81 -15.02
CA GLU A 194 -2.81 -5.84 -16.01
C GLU A 194 -4.30 -5.77 -16.40
N GLY A 195 -4.55 -5.87 -17.70
CA GLY A 195 -5.89 -5.84 -18.29
C GLY A 195 -5.83 -6.29 -19.75
N GLU A 196 -6.99 -6.42 -20.40
CA GLU A 196 -7.10 -6.90 -21.79
C GLU A 196 -6.61 -5.89 -22.84
N VAL A 197 -6.01 -4.77 -22.42
CA VAL A 197 -5.61 -3.68 -23.31
C VAL A 197 -4.26 -3.99 -23.95
N SER A 198 -4.17 -3.83 -25.27
CA SER A 198 -2.91 -4.04 -26.00
C SER A 198 -1.83 -3.03 -25.55
N ASN A 199 -0.57 -3.45 -25.58
CA ASN A 199 0.56 -2.59 -25.21
C ASN A 199 0.61 -1.29 -26.03
N ASP A 200 0.26 -1.34 -27.31
CA ASP A 200 0.22 -0.18 -28.20
C ASP A 200 -0.84 0.84 -27.75
N ALA A 201 -2.02 0.36 -27.33
CA ALA A 201 -3.08 1.23 -26.81
C ALA A 201 -2.65 1.89 -25.48
N VAL A 202 -1.93 1.17 -24.62
CA VAL A 202 -1.38 1.75 -23.38
C VAL A 202 -0.34 2.82 -23.71
N ILE A 203 0.59 2.58 -24.64
CA ILE A 203 1.60 3.58 -25.04
C ILE A 203 0.93 4.85 -25.57
N ASN A 204 -0.08 4.70 -26.43
CA ASN A 204 -0.85 5.83 -26.96
C ASN A 204 -1.57 6.59 -25.84
N LEU A 205 -2.20 5.89 -24.89
CA LEU A 205 -2.86 6.49 -23.73
C LEU A 205 -1.88 7.29 -22.86
N MET A 206 -0.67 6.78 -22.60
CA MET A 206 0.36 7.50 -21.85
C MET A 206 0.81 8.77 -22.55
N GLY A 207 0.96 8.72 -23.88
CA GLY A 207 1.27 9.89 -24.70
C GLY A 207 0.18 10.96 -24.61
N VAL A 208 -1.08 10.57 -24.71
CA VAL A 208 -2.23 11.48 -24.56
C VAL A 208 -2.28 12.08 -23.15
N ALA A 209 -2.12 11.25 -22.12
CA ALA A 209 -2.10 11.71 -20.72
C ALA A 209 -0.98 12.73 -20.49
N GLN A 210 0.23 12.47 -21.01
CA GLN A 210 1.36 13.41 -20.91
C GLN A 210 1.07 14.74 -21.62
N ALA A 211 0.45 14.69 -22.80
CA ALA A 211 0.07 15.90 -23.54
C ALA A 211 -0.94 16.74 -22.76
N LEU A 212 -1.98 16.11 -22.20
CA LEU A 212 -2.97 16.77 -21.36
C LEU A 212 -2.36 17.41 -20.12
N ILE A 213 -1.48 16.67 -19.42
CA ILE A 213 -0.76 17.19 -18.25
C ILE A 213 0.08 18.42 -18.63
N SER A 214 0.75 18.37 -19.79
CA SER A 214 1.63 19.43 -20.26
C SER A 214 0.87 20.70 -20.66
N ILE A 215 -0.33 20.55 -21.26
CA ILE A 215 -1.21 21.68 -21.60
C ILE A 215 -1.61 22.44 -20.34
N VAL A 216 -2.07 21.73 -19.30
CA VAL A 216 -2.49 22.36 -18.04
C VAL A 216 -1.30 23.01 -17.32
N ALA A 217 -0.11 22.39 -17.40
CA ALA A 217 1.10 22.93 -16.82
C ALA A 217 1.59 24.23 -17.49
N GLU A 218 1.34 24.42 -18.79
CA GLU A 218 1.68 25.67 -19.50
C GLU A 218 0.87 26.87 -19.00
N ASP A 219 -0.37 26.63 -18.57
CA ASP A 219 -1.22 27.66 -17.95
C ASP A 219 -0.87 27.91 -16.46
N GLY A 220 0.19 27.27 -15.94
CA GLY A 220 0.64 27.41 -14.56
C GLY A 220 -0.20 26.64 -13.53
N ASP A 221 -1.13 25.81 -13.99
CA ASP A 221 -1.99 24.98 -13.14
C ASP A 221 -1.48 23.52 -13.07
N ARG A 222 -2.10 22.69 -12.23
CA ARG A 222 -1.76 21.27 -12.07
C ARG A 222 -2.99 20.40 -12.15
N MET A 223 -3.01 19.51 -13.13
CA MET A 223 -4.09 18.54 -13.30
C MET A 223 -4.25 17.66 -12.06
N ARG A 224 -5.48 17.61 -11.51
CA ARG A 224 -5.84 16.82 -10.32
C ARG A 224 -6.77 15.67 -10.65
N CYS A 225 -7.84 15.94 -11.38
CA CYS A 225 -8.78 14.94 -11.85
C CYS A 225 -9.49 15.37 -13.13
N ILE A 226 -10.02 14.38 -13.87
CA ILE A 226 -10.96 14.56 -14.99
C ILE A 226 -12.21 13.76 -14.63
N LEU A 227 -13.38 14.39 -14.77
CA LEU A 227 -14.68 13.78 -14.51
C LEU A 227 -15.45 13.63 -15.83
N LYS A 228 -15.89 12.40 -16.15
CA LYS A 228 -16.71 12.12 -17.33
C LYS A 228 -17.80 11.11 -17.00
N GLY A 229 -19.03 11.60 -16.79
CA GLY A 229 -20.15 10.76 -16.39
C GLY A 229 -19.85 10.05 -15.07
N ARG A 230 -19.82 8.71 -15.09
CA ARG A 230 -19.46 7.88 -13.92
C ARG A 230 -17.95 7.66 -13.77
N HIS A 231 -17.17 7.94 -14.82
CA HIS A 231 -15.72 7.74 -14.80
C HIS A 231 -15.02 8.94 -14.18
N GLN A 232 -14.06 8.64 -13.32
CA GLN A 232 -13.15 9.58 -12.71
C GLN A 232 -11.71 9.16 -13.02
N ILE A 233 -10.92 10.11 -13.53
CA ILE A 233 -9.48 9.95 -13.71
C ILE A 233 -8.79 10.83 -12.69
N ALA A 234 -8.08 10.25 -11.71
CA ALA A 234 -7.31 11.00 -10.71
C ALA A 234 -5.83 11.01 -11.08
N PHE A 235 -5.14 12.12 -10.86
CA PHE A 235 -3.73 12.31 -11.21
C PHE A 235 -2.87 12.57 -9.97
N LEU A 236 -1.67 11.99 -9.91
CA LEU A 236 -0.62 12.32 -8.95
C LEU A 236 0.66 12.67 -9.71
N LEU A 237 0.96 13.96 -9.75
CA LEU A 237 2.09 14.50 -10.52
C LEU A 237 3.30 14.73 -9.59
N LYS A 238 4.32 13.86 -9.66
CA LYS A 238 5.55 13.95 -8.85
C LYS A 238 6.80 13.69 -9.70
N SER A 239 7.34 14.75 -10.31
CA SER A 239 8.54 14.65 -11.14
C SER A 239 9.65 13.81 -10.48
N PRO A 240 10.25 12.84 -11.21
CA PRO A 240 10.14 12.61 -12.66
C PRO A 240 8.99 11.67 -13.08
N LEU A 241 8.06 11.31 -12.18
CA LEU A 241 6.98 10.36 -12.42
C LEU A 241 5.59 11.01 -12.34
N TYR A 242 4.75 10.72 -13.32
CA TYR A 242 3.34 11.06 -13.28
C TYR A 242 2.53 9.77 -13.19
N LEU A 243 1.53 9.77 -12.32
CA LEU A 243 0.67 8.63 -12.09
C LEU A 243 -0.78 9.05 -12.31
N PHE A 244 -1.60 8.15 -12.82
CA PHE A 244 -3.04 8.38 -12.87
C PHE A 244 -3.81 7.07 -12.69
N CYS A 245 -5.06 7.19 -12.22
CA CYS A 245 -5.96 6.07 -12.02
C CYS A 245 -7.31 6.38 -12.66
N VAL A 246 -7.89 5.40 -13.35
CA VAL A 246 -9.23 5.46 -13.94
C VAL A 246 -10.16 4.55 -13.14
N SER A 247 -11.31 5.07 -12.72
CA SER A 247 -12.30 4.33 -11.95
C SER A 247 -13.73 4.78 -12.29
N ASP A 248 -14.70 3.88 -12.15
CA ASP A 248 -16.15 4.12 -12.31
C ASP A 248 -16.98 3.80 -11.04
N TRP A 249 -16.30 3.57 -9.92
CA TRP A 249 -16.88 3.14 -8.65
C TRP A 249 -17.54 4.28 -7.85
N GLY A 250 -17.29 5.54 -8.21
CA GLY A 250 -17.88 6.70 -7.55
C GLY A 250 -17.19 7.14 -6.26
N GLU A 251 -16.00 6.62 -5.92
CA GLU A 251 -15.23 7.15 -4.79
C GLU A 251 -14.77 8.60 -5.00
N PRO A 252 -14.58 9.35 -3.90
CA PRO A 252 -13.92 10.64 -3.94
C PRO A 252 -12.50 10.58 -4.51
N GLU A 253 -12.07 11.65 -5.21
CA GLU A 253 -10.72 11.82 -5.77
C GLU A 253 -9.60 11.43 -4.79
N HIS A 254 -9.74 11.82 -3.52
CA HIS A 254 -8.69 11.62 -2.53
C HIS A 254 -8.42 10.13 -2.23
N VAL A 255 -9.41 9.25 -2.40
CA VAL A 255 -9.25 7.80 -2.26
C VAL A 255 -8.32 7.29 -3.34
N LEU A 256 -8.59 7.61 -4.60
CA LEU A 256 -7.73 7.22 -5.73
C LEU A 256 -6.32 7.80 -5.60
N ARG A 257 -6.20 9.07 -5.20
CA ARG A 257 -4.91 9.70 -4.96
C ARG A 257 -4.13 9.03 -3.83
N SER A 258 -4.82 8.48 -2.82
CA SER A 258 -4.15 7.70 -1.77
C SER A 258 -3.52 6.42 -2.34
N HIS A 259 -4.20 5.73 -3.27
CA HIS A 259 -3.63 4.56 -3.94
C HIS A 259 -2.41 4.96 -4.78
N LEU A 260 -2.52 6.04 -5.57
CA LEU A 260 -1.40 6.58 -6.36
C LEU A 260 -0.21 6.96 -5.48
N GLU A 261 -0.44 7.49 -4.28
CA GLU A 261 0.62 7.79 -3.32
C GLU A 261 1.35 6.52 -2.88
N TYR A 262 0.63 5.43 -2.58
CA TYR A 262 1.26 4.14 -2.24
C TYR A 262 2.05 3.55 -3.40
N ILE A 263 1.55 3.64 -4.63
CA ILE A 263 2.30 3.21 -5.83
C ILE A 263 3.61 3.99 -5.95
N HIS A 264 3.55 5.32 -5.80
CA HIS A 264 4.75 6.15 -5.83
C HIS A 264 5.72 5.82 -4.70
N LEU A 265 5.23 5.59 -3.47
CA LEU A 265 6.08 5.20 -2.34
C LEU A 265 6.69 3.81 -2.54
N HIS A 266 5.98 2.87 -3.17
CA HIS A 266 6.53 1.57 -3.54
C HIS A 266 7.69 1.70 -4.51
N ILE A 267 7.53 2.50 -5.57
CA ILE A 267 8.63 2.78 -6.51
C ILE A 267 9.84 3.35 -5.77
N LEU A 268 9.63 4.27 -4.83
CA LEU A 268 10.72 4.83 -4.03
C LEU A 268 11.36 3.82 -3.07
N SER A 269 10.61 2.82 -2.60
CA SER A 269 11.13 1.77 -1.73
C SER A 269 12.12 0.85 -2.43
N VAL A 270 11.93 0.67 -3.75
CA VAL A 270 12.83 -0.10 -4.64
C VAL A 270 13.94 0.78 -5.18
N VAL A 271 13.61 1.98 -5.65
CA VAL A 271 14.53 2.94 -6.27
C VAL A 271 14.45 4.26 -5.52
N THR A 272 15.43 4.49 -4.64
CA THR A 272 15.49 5.72 -3.81
C THR A 272 15.32 6.99 -4.65
N SER A 273 14.82 8.06 -4.03
CA SER A 273 14.62 9.34 -4.73
C SER A 273 15.93 9.87 -5.35
N THR A 274 17.06 9.62 -4.70
CA THR A 274 18.38 10.03 -5.18
C THR A 274 18.81 9.21 -6.40
N GLN A 275 18.55 7.90 -6.43
CA GLN A 275 18.81 7.06 -7.59
C GLN A 275 17.90 7.43 -8.75
N LEU A 276 16.61 7.61 -8.48
CA LEU A 276 15.61 8.01 -9.46
C LEU A 276 16.00 9.35 -10.12
N THR A 277 16.28 10.37 -9.30
CA THR A 277 16.69 11.70 -9.79
C THR A 277 17.99 11.62 -10.59
N ARG A 278 19.02 10.91 -10.10
CA ARG A 278 20.29 10.74 -10.82
C ARG A 278 20.12 10.01 -12.15
N ALA A 279 19.25 9.00 -12.21
CA ALA A 279 18.99 8.25 -13.44
C ALA A 279 18.41 9.17 -14.53
N PHE A 280 17.37 9.94 -14.20
CA PHE A 280 16.74 10.86 -15.15
C PHE A 280 17.58 12.10 -15.48
N GLN A 281 18.44 12.58 -14.57
CA GLN A 281 19.40 13.65 -14.86
C GLN A 281 20.49 13.20 -15.84
N ARG A 282 20.98 11.96 -15.71
CA ARG A 282 22.01 11.41 -16.61
C ARG A 282 21.44 11.06 -17.98
N ARG A 283 20.23 10.50 -18.00
CA ARG A 283 19.53 10.10 -19.22
C ARG A 283 18.05 10.43 -19.05
N SER A 284 17.60 11.52 -19.65
CA SER A 284 16.18 11.91 -19.64
C SER A 284 15.27 10.81 -20.19
N ASN A 285 15.79 10.01 -21.12
CA ASN A 285 15.11 8.87 -21.75
C ASN A 285 15.30 7.53 -21.00
N PHE A 286 15.79 7.54 -19.76
CA PHE A 286 15.99 6.34 -18.95
C PHE A 286 14.71 5.51 -18.85
N ASP A 287 14.87 4.20 -18.98
CA ASP A 287 13.78 3.23 -18.90
C ASP A 287 13.71 2.65 -17.48
N LEU A 288 12.79 3.19 -16.68
CA LEU A 288 12.62 2.78 -15.29
C LEU A 288 11.94 1.41 -15.17
N SER A 289 11.18 0.97 -16.18
CA SER A 289 10.45 -0.31 -16.13
C SER A 289 11.39 -1.48 -15.87
N LYS A 290 12.55 -1.49 -16.54
CA LYS A 290 13.60 -2.49 -16.36
C LYS A 290 14.22 -2.54 -14.97
N LEU A 291 14.23 -1.42 -14.26
CA LEU A 291 14.77 -1.34 -12.89
C LEU A 291 13.75 -1.82 -11.85
N LEU A 292 12.46 -1.76 -12.19
CA LEU A 292 11.37 -2.28 -11.38
C LEU A 292 10.99 -3.70 -11.79
N ASP A 293 11.69 -4.29 -12.76
CA ASP A 293 11.45 -5.64 -13.20
C ASP A 293 11.64 -6.64 -12.04
N GLY A 294 10.79 -7.66 -11.99
CA GLY A 294 10.70 -8.58 -10.85
C GLY A 294 10.05 -8.02 -9.58
N THR A 295 9.67 -6.73 -9.53
CA THR A 295 8.94 -6.14 -8.38
C THR A 295 7.44 -5.99 -8.60
N SER A 296 6.95 -6.33 -9.79
CA SER A 296 5.55 -6.16 -10.20
C SER A 296 4.56 -6.85 -9.25
N HIS A 297 4.86 -8.05 -8.77
CA HIS A 297 3.97 -8.77 -7.85
C HIS A 297 3.79 -8.03 -6.51
N PHE A 298 4.85 -7.42 -5.97
CA PHE A 298 4.77 -6.60 -4.76
C PHE A 298 3.83 -5.41 -4.97
N LEU A 299 3.93 -4.75 -6.13
CA LEU A 299 3.10 -3.62 -6.47
C LEU A 299 1.63 -4.02 -6.68
N THR A 300 1.38 -5.13 -7.38
CA THR A 300 0.02 -5.66 -7.58
C THR A 300 -0.65 -6.04 -6.26
N ASN A 301 0.07 -6.68 -5.35
CA ASN A 301 -0.44 -7.01 -4.01
C ASN A 301 -0.72 -5.75 -3.19
N LEU A 302 0.16 -4.75 -3.27
CA LEU A 302 -0.02 -3.45 -2.59
C LEU A 302 -1.28 -2.73 -3.08
N ILE A 303 -1.49 -2.68 -4.39
CA ILE A 303 -2.67 -2.06 -5.02
C ILE A 303 -3.94 -2.83 -4.64
N THR A 304 -3.89 -4.16 -4.61
CA THR A 304 -5.03 -5.00 -4.21
C THR A 304 -5.39 -4.78 -2.74
N ALA A 305 -4.39 -4.71 -1.85
CA ALA A 305 -4.60 -4.42 -0.44
C ALA A 305 -5.17 -3.00 -0.22
N ALA A 306 -4.58 -1.99 -0.87
CA ALA A 306 -4.98 -0.60 -0.71
C ALA A 306 -6.44 -0.32 -1.08
N GLN A 307 -7.04 -1.13 -1.97
CA GLN A 307 -8.44 -0.99 -2.39
C GLN A 307 -9.45 -1.43 -1.33
N ASN A 308 -9.07 -2.37 -0.45
CA ASN A 308 -10.01 -3.01 0.48
C ASN A 308 -9.64 -2.79 1.95
N ASP A 309 -8.39 -2.41 2.24
CA ASP A 309 -7.90 -2.22 3.59
C ASP A 309 -7.82 -0.72 3.96
N PHE A 310 -8.65 -0.34 4.93
CA PHE A 310 -8.71 1.01 5.47
C PHE A 310 -7.40 1.48 6.14
N THR A 311 -6.48 0.58 6.50
CA THR A 311 -5.15 0.97 7.01
C THR A 311 -4.43 1.87 6.00
N TYR A 312 -4.52 1.56 4.70
CA TYR A 312 -3.93 2.33 3.62
C TYR A 312 -4.58 3.70 3.49
N LEU A 313 -5.91 3.73 3.33
CA LEU A 313 -6.69 4.97 3.16
C LEU A 313 -6.47 5.94 4.31
N THR A 314 -6.47 5.42 5.55
CA THR A 314 -6.37 6.25 6.75
C THR A 314 -4.94 6.46 7.23
N SER A 315 -3.94 5.84 6.58
CA SER A 315 -2.53 5.85 6.97
C SER A 315 -2.35 5.51 8.45
N THR A 316 -2.80 4.31 8.84
CA THR A 316 -2.73 3.79 10.22
C THR A 316 -2.33 2.33 10.24
N LEU A 317 -1.84 1.85 11.39
CA LEU A 317 -1.46 0.45 11.57
C LEU A 317 -2.55 -0.32 12.32
N GLN A 318 -2.75 -1.58 11.94
CA GLN A 318 -3.61 -2.52 12.67
C GLN A 318 -2.73 -3.50 13.46
N PRO A 319 -2.57 -3.32 14.78
CA PRO A 319 -1.84 -4.28 15.60
C PRO A 319 -2.62 -5.58 15.74
N LEU A 320 -1.91 -6.71 15.90
CA LEU A 320 -2.54 -8.00 16.23
C LEU A 320 -3.39 -7.83 17.50
N ARG A 321 -4.62 -8.35 17.50
CA ARG A 321 -5.53 -8.24 18.64
C ARG A 321 -5.11 -9.26 19.69
N MET A 322 -4.62 -8.80 20.84
CA MET A 322 -4.18 -9.64 21.94
C MET A 322 -4.17 -8.86 23.27
N PRO A 323 -4.16 -9.55 24.42
CA PRO A 323 -4.05 -8.92 25.73
C PRO A 323 -2.83 -7.99 25.85
N PRO A 324 -2.98 -6.77 26.40
CA PRO A 324 -1.88 -5.81 26.54
C PRO A 324 -0.69 -6.36 27.33
N ALA A 325 -0.93 -7.11 28.41
CA ALA A 325 0.12 -7.68 29.25
C ALA A 325 1.06 -8.64 28.48
N ILE A 326 0.52 -9.42 27.55
CA ILE A 326 1.32 -10.31 26.70
C ILE A 326 2.18 -9.47 25.76
N ARG A 327 1.59 -8.44 25.15
CA ARG A 327 2.31 -7.51 24.27
C ARG A 327 3.46 -6.78 24.99
N ASP A 328 3.23 -6.34 26.22
CA ASP A 328 4.26 -5.68 27.04
C ASP A 328 5.40 -6.66 27.38
N THR A 329 5.07 -7.93 27.63
CA THR A 329 6.08 -8.98 27.87
C THR A 329 6.88 -9.27 26.59
N CYS A 330 6.24 -9.31 25.41
CA CYS A 330 6.94 -9.39 24.13
C CYS A 330 7.88 -8.20 23.93
N ALA A 331 7.41 -6.98 24.20
CA ALA A 331 8.21 -5.76 24.08
C ALA A 331 9.43 -5.79 25.01
N ALA A 332 9.27 -6.28 26.25
CA ALA A 332 10.38 -6.45 27.18
C ALA A 332 11.43 -7.46 26.69
N ALA A 333 11.01 -8.56 26.07
CA ALA A 333 11.91 -9.57 25.50
C ALA A 333 12.74 -9.03 24.32
N LEU A 334 12.18 -8.07 23.57
CA LEU A 334 12.77 -7.46 22.37
C LEU A 334 13.71 -6.27 22.67
N MET A 335 13.90 -5.91 23.93
CA MET A 335 14.69 -4.73 24.31
C MET A 335 16.13 -4.82 23.78
N PRO A 336 16.57 -3.88 22.92
CA PRO A 336 17.89 -3.95 22.31
C PRO A 336 19.01 -3.62 23.31
N PRO A 337 20.13 -4.36 23.27
CA PRO A 337 21.36 -3.97 23.94
C PRO A 337 21.84 -2.58 23.52
N SER A 338 22.51 -1.87 24.42
CA SER A 338 23.00 -0.50 24.19
C SER A 338 24.09 -0.38 23.12
N LYS A 339 24.64 -1.51 22.63
CA LYS A 339 25.65 -1.51 21.55
C LYS A 339 25.06 -1.13 20.19
N PHE A 340 23.77 -1.38 19.96
CA PHE A 340 23.11 -1.13 18.69
C PHE A 340 22.71 0.35 18.54
N ARG A 341 23.63 1.18 18.05
CA ARG A 341 23.41 2.64 17.92
C ARG A 341 22.59 3.02 16.69
N ASP A 342 22.74 2.26 15.60
CA ASP A 342 22.11 2.53 14.30
C ASP A 342 20.88 1.67 14.02
N LEU A 343 20.40 0.94 15.04
CA LEU A 343 19.15 0.19 15.00
C LEU A 343 17.95 1.13 15.10
N LEU A 344 17.15 1.18 14.05
CA LEU A 344 16.00 2.07 13.91
C LEU A 344 14.74 1.45 14.49
N TYR A 345 14.44 0.20 14.11
CA TYR A 345 13.20 -0.46 14.48
C TYR A 345 13.44 -1.94 14.81
N VAL A 346 12.68 -2.45 15.78
CA VAL A 346 12.56 -3.87 16.08
C VAL A 346 11.10 -4.22 16.05
N LEU A 347 10.71 -5.11 15.15
CA LEU A 347 9.33 -5.51 14.92
C LEU A 347 9.17 -6.99 15.19
N LEU A 348 8.17 -7.32 15.99
CA LEU A 348 7.62 -8.67 16.05
C LEU A 348 6.30 -8.65 15.28
N ILE A 349 6.18 -9.52 14.29
CA ILE A 349 5.03 -9.62 13.40
C ILE A 349 4.43 -11.02 13.48
N ALA A 350 3.11 -11.12 13.29
CA ALA A 350 2.37 -12.36 13.30
C ALA A 350 1.25 -12.29 12.26
N ASN A 351 1.22 -13.22 11.31
CA ASN A 351 0.25 -13.27 10.21
C ASN A 351 0.03 -11.90 9.54
N ASN A 352 1.11 -11.25 9.11
CA ASN A 352 1.14 -9.91 8.51
C ASN A 352 0.63 -8.75 9.41
N HIS A 353 0.40 -8.99 10.70
CA HIS A 353 0.03 -7.97 11.68
C HIS A 353 1.17 -7.67 12.64
N ILE A 354 1.22 -6.44 13.14
CA ILE A 354 2.24 -6.03 14.09
C ILE A 354 1.86 -6.48 15.49
N VAL A 355 2.71 -7.31 16.12
CA VAL A 355 2.61 -7.63 17.54
C VAL A 355 3.19 -6.48 18.36
N THR A 356 4.41 -6.04 18.07
CA THR A 356 4.97 -4.86 18.74
C THR A 356 6.08 -4.25 17.91
N VAL A 357 6.28 -2.93 18.09
CA VAL A 357 7.38 -2.18 17.49
C VAL A 357 8.11 -1.43 18.58
N LEU A 358 9.40 -1.65 18.65
CA LEU A 358 10.32 -0.85 19.43
C LEU A 358 11.08 0.10 18.52
N ARG A 359 11.28 1.32 19.01
CA ARG A 359 12.03 2.37 18.31
C ARG A 359 12.68 3.33 19.31
N PRO A 360 13.77 4.01 18.95
CA PRO A 360 14.26 5.15 19.71
C PRO A 360 13.21 6.27 19.77
N ARG A 361 13.04 6.93 20.92
CA ARG A 361 11.99 7.94 21.14
C ARG A 361 11.95 9.07 20.11
N LYS A 362 13.09 9.43 19.53
CA LYS A 362 13.21 10.52 18.56
C LYS A 362 12.80 10.12 17.13
N HIS A 363 12.62 8.82 16.87
CA HIS A 363 12.27 8.31 15.56
C HIS A 363 10.77 8.09 15.49
N SER A 364 10.09 8.86 14.64
CA SER A 364 8.71 8.56 14.26
C SER A 364 8.70 7.52 13.16
N ILE A 365 7.83 6.52 13.30
CA ILE A 365 7.57 5.53 12.26
C ILE A 365 6.32 5.94 11.50
N HIS A 366 6.43 6.07 10.18
CA HIS A 366 5.28 6.38 9.35
C HIS A 366 4.59 5.07 8.94
N PRO A 367 3.25 4.95 9.07
CA PRO A 367 2.53 3.72 8.73
C PRO A 367 2.79 3.23 7.31
N SER A 368 2.84 4.15 6.33
CA SER A 368 3.12 3.79 4.94
C SER A 368 4.45 3.03 4.74
N ASP A 369 5.52 3.36 5.47
CA ASP A 369 6.78 2.63 5.36
C ASP A 369 6.64 1.19 5.89
N LEU A 370 5.85 1.00 6.95
CA LEU A 370 5.54 -0.35 7.45
C LEU A 370 4.58 -1.11 6.55
N HIS A 371 3.61 -0.45 5.91
CA HIS A 371 2.76 -1.12 4.92
C HIS A 371 3.60 -1.64 3.76
N LEU A 372 4.59 -0.88 3.29
CA LEU A 372 5.51 -1.34 2.25
C LEU A 372 6.31 -2.56 2.71
N LEU A 373 6.91 -2.51 3.91
CA LEU A 373 7.65 -3.63 4.48
C LEU A 373 6.75 -4.88 4.62
N LEU A 374 5.59 -4.74 5.27
CA LEU A 374 4.65 -5.84 5.50
C LEU A 374 4.15 -6.44 4.18
N ASN A 375 3.81 -5.59 3.20
CA ASN A 375 3.42 -6.05 1.87
C ASN A 375 4.55 -6.85 1.18
N THR A 376 5.80 -6.38 1.26
CA THR A 376 6.95 -7.10 0.70
C THR A 376 7.16 -8.45 1.37
N LEU A 377 7.05 -8.53 2.71
CA LEU A 377 7.16 -9.77 3.46
C LEU A 377 6.02 -10.75 3.14
N ALA A 378 4.78 -10.26 3.04
CA ALA A 378 3.62 -11.08 2.70
C ALA A 378 3.67 -11.64 1.27
N SER A 379 4.34 -10.92 0.37
CA SER A 379 4.41 -11.25 -1.06
C SER A 379 5.64 -12.09 -1.45
N SER A 380 6.56 -12.36 -0.53
CA SER A 380 7.77 -13.15 -0.81
C SER A 380 7.93 -14.30 0.18
N SER A 381 7.73 -15.52 -0.32
CA SER A 381 8.00 -16.74 0.45
C SER A 381 9.48 -16.89 0.80
N THR A 382 10.38 -16.50 -0.11
CA THR A 382 11.84 -16.55 0.12
C THR A 382 12.28 -15.69 1.29
N LEU A 383 11.76 -14.46 1.42
CA LEU A 383 12.06 -13.60 2.57
C LEU A 383 11.59 -14.19 3.90
N ARG A 384 10.60 -15.09 3.87
CA ARG A 384 10.05 -15.77 5.05
C ARG A 384 10.74 -17.09 5.35
N SER A 385 11.20 -17.82 4.34
CA SER A 385 11.76 -19.17 4.51
C SER A 385 13.23 -19.17 4.94
N THR A 386 13.98 -18.11 4.65
CA THR A 386 15.39 -18.00 5.00
C THR A 386 15.67 -16.76 5.82
N GLU A 387 16.73 -16.83 6.61
CA GLU A 387 17.27 -15.65 7.28
C GLU A 387 17.86 -14.70 6.26
N THR A 388 17.31 -13.49 6.19
CA THR A 388 17.57 -12.58 5.07
C THR A 388 18.07 -11.21 5.55
N TRP A 389 19.07 -10.67 4.84
CA TRP A 389 19.49 -9.27 4.92
C TRP A 389 18.98 -8.50 3.70
N PHE A 390 17.90 -7.74 3.89
CA PHE A 390 17.15 -7.14 2.80
C PHE A 390 17.31 -5.60 2.77
N PRO A 391 17.90 -5.01 1.72
CA PRO A 391 17.93 -3.57 1.55
C PRO A 391 16.56 -3.04 1.08
N MET A 392 16.03 -2.04 1.78
CA MET A 392 14.78 -1.38 1.40
C MET A 392 14.83 0.11 1.72
N CYS A 393 14.31 0.97 0.85
CA CYS A 393 14.14 2.38 1.18
C CYS A 393 12.82 2.56 1.93
N PHE A 394 12.85 3.31 3.02
CA PHE A 394 11.66 3.72 3.77
C PHE A 394 11.37 5.19 3.40
N PRO A 395 10.50 5.48 2.42
CA PRO A 395 10.48 6.79 1.79
C PRO A 395 9.99 7.91 2.70
N LYS A 396 9.20 7.61 3.73
CA LYS A 396 8.76 8.62 4.71
C LYS A 396 9.80 8.84 5.82
N PHE A 397 10.65 7.85 6.10
CA PHE A 397 11.80 8.01 6.98
C PHE A 397 12.96 8.75 6.31
N ASN A 398 13.47 8.21 5.19
CA ASN A 398 14.54 8.81 4.40
C ASN A 398 14.42 8.36 2.93
N PRO A 399 13.81 9.16 2.04
CA PRO A 399 13.63 8.78 0.63
C PRO A 399 14.95 8.69 -0.15
N ALA A 400 16.04 9.24 0.39
CA ALA A 400 17.30 9.38 -0.32
C ALA A 400 18.23 8.15 -0.20
N GLY A 401 17.94 7.21 0.70
CA GLY A 401 18.83 6.10 1.02
C GLY A 401 18.11 4.82 1.43
N PHE A 402 18.86 3.72 1.44
CA PHE A 402 18.39 2.43 1.92
C PHE A 402 18.63 2.27 3.42
N VAL A 403 17.74 1.53 4.05
CA VAL A 403 17.98 0.86 5.33
C VAL A 403 18.08 -0.64 5.07
N HIS A 404 18.64 -1.38 6.01
CA HIS A 404 18.78 -2.83 5.89
C HIS A 404 17.90 -3.51 6.94
N SER A 405 17.07 -4.44 6.46
CA SER A 405 16.16 -5.21 7.28
C SER A 405 16.70 -6.63 7.44
N TYR A 406 17.05 -7.00 8.66
CA TYR A 406 17.24 -8.39 9.04
C TYR A 406 15.88 -9.02 9.26
N ILE A 407 15.61 -10.14 8.61
CA ILE A 407 14.32 -10.83 8.63
C ILE A 407 14.55 -12.29 8.99
N ASN A 408 13.84 -12.79 9.99
CA ASN A 408 13.82 -14.20 10.35
C ASN A 408 12.43 -14.59 10.86
N PHE A 409 11.88 -15.68 10.33
CA PHE A 409 10.60 -16.24 10.78
C PHE A 409 10.83 -17.46 11.67
N MET A 410 10.31 -17.40 12.90
CA MET A 410 10.43 -18.48 13.88
C MET A 410 9.37 -19.57 13.65
N THR A 411 8.23 -19.19 13.10
CA THR A 411 7.18 -20.08 12.59
C THR A 411 6.75 -19.56 11.23
N GLU A 412 5.86 -20.28 10.53
CA GLU A 412 5.28 -19.76 9.29
C GLU A 412 4.72 -18.35 9.53
N ASP A 413 3.89 -18.16 10.56
CA ASP A 413 3.19 -16.89 10.76
C ASP A 413 3.96 -15.85 11.57
N ILE A 414 4.92 -16.24 12.41
CA ILE A 414 5.56 -15.33 13.38
C ILE A 414 6.98 -14.99 12.94
N GLY A 415 7.21 -13.70 12.69
CA GLY A 415 8.47 -13.15 12.19
C GLY A 415 9.06 -12.07 13.08
N LEU A 416 10.38 -11.97 13.04
CA LEU A 416 11.18 -10.94 13.67
C LEU A 416 11.88 -10.12 12.59
N VAL A 417 11.74 -8.79 12.66
CA VAL A 417 12.37 -7.86 11.73
C VAL A 417 13.16 -6.80 12.50
N PHE A 418 14.44 -6.67 12.19
CA PHE A 418 15.29 -5.59 12.71
C PHE A 418 15.69 -4.67 11.56
N VAL A 419 15.43 -3.37 11.70
CA VAL A 419 15.75 -2.38 10.67
C VAL A 419 16.92 -1.52 11.15
N SER A 420 18.02 -1.53 10.43
CA SER A 420 19.26 -0.82 10.75
C SER A 420 19.66 0.16 9.64
N ALA A 421 20.27 1.28 10.02
CA ALA A 421 20.96 2.15 9.08
C ALA A 421 22.39 1.65 8.77
N ASP A 422 22.94 0.78 9.60
CA ASP A 422 24.24 0.14 9.42
C ASP A 422 24.11 -1.11 8.52
N GLN A 423 24.83 -1.10 7.40
CA GLN A 423 24.86 -2.17 6.39
C GLN A 423 25.64 -3.41 6.86
N GLU A 424 26.56 -3.25 7.82
CA GLU A 424 27.45 -4.31 8.30
C GLU A 424 26.91 -5.01 9.56
N ALA A 425 25.76 -4.57 10.08
CA ALA A 425 25.17 -5.05 11.32
C ALA A 425 24.61 -6.50 11.29
N PHE A 426 24.67 -7.20 10.14
CA PHE A 426 24.04 -8.50 9.95
C PHE A 426 24.44 -9.53 11.02
N GLU A 427 25.74 -9.79 11.21
CA GLU A 427 26.21 -10.82 12.13
C GLU A 427 25.86 -10.52 13.60
N ASP A 428 25.94 -9.24 13.98
CA ASP A 428 25.62 -8.80 15.33
C ASP A 428 24.13 -8.94 15.64
N LEU A 429 23.28 -8.65 14.65
CA LEU A 429 21.82 -8.80 14.74
C LEU A 429 21.39 -10.26 14.71
N GLN A 430 22.05 -11.11 13.92
CA GLN A 430 21.83 -12.56 13.93
C GLN A 430 22.06 -13.16 15.32
N LYS A 431 23.23 -12.88 15.92
CA LYS A 431 23.56 -13.35 17.29
C LYS A 431 22.54 -12.83 18.31
N TRP A 432 22.06 -11.61 18.13
CA TRP A 432 21.04 -11.05 19.02
C TRP A 432 19.66 -11.67 18.80
N LYS A 433 19.29 -12.03 17.57
CA LYS A 433 18.06 -12.76 17.26
C LYS A 433 17.98 -14.05 18.07
N ASP A 434 19.07 -14.82 18.16
CA ASP A 434 19.07 -16.10 18.89
C ASP A 434 18.68 -15.89 20.36
N LEU A 435 19.25 -14.88 21.00
CA LEU A 435 18.91 -14.51 22.38
C LEU A 435 17.44 -14.05 22.54
N VAL A 436 16.91 -13.35 21.54
CA VAL A 436 15.49 -12.91 21.54
C VAL A 436 14.56 -14.12 21.38
N VAL A 437 14.86 -15.02 20.45
CA VAL A 437 14.05 -16.22 20.19
C VAL A 437 14.03 -17.14 21.41
N GLU A 438 15.18 -17.37 22.04
CA GLU A 438 15.28 -18.14 23.29
C GLU A 438 14.39 -17.55 24.40
N LYS A 439 14.43 -16.22 24.59
CA LYS A 439 13.56 -15.53 25.57
C LYS A 439 12.06 -15.67 25.23
N LEU A 440 11.69 -15.55 23.97
CA LEU A 440 10.30 -15.69 23.53
C LEU A 440 9.78 -17.12 23.74
N GLN A 441 10.63 -18.13 23.49
CA GLN A 441 10.33 -19.54 23.71
C GLN A 441 10.23 -19.87 25.20
N HIS A 442 11.22 -19.50 26.00
CA HIS A 442 11.26 -19.76 27.44
C HIS A 442 10.03 -19.18 28.16
N ASN A 443 9.58 -18.00 27.75
CA ASN A 443 8.40 -17.35 28.33
C ASN A 443 7.06 -17.83 27.75
N GLY A 444 7.07 -18.82 26.84
CA GLY A 444 5.87 -19.33 26.19
C GLY A 444 5.13 -18.30 25.33
N LEU A 445 5.80 -17.23 24.89
CA LEU A 445 5.19 -16.11 24.18
C LEU A 445 4.82 -16.47 22.74
N LEU A 446 5.60 -17.35 22.09
CA LEU A 446 5.30 -17.80 20.73
C LEU A 446 3.95 -18.51 20.66
N ALA A 447 3.65 -19.39 21.62
CA ALA A 447 2.36 -20.08 21.70
C ALA A 447 1.21 -19.10 21.91
N GLN A 448 1.36 -18.14 22.84
CA GLN A 448 0.34 -17.12 23.10
C GLN A 448 0.08 -16.20 21.89
N ILE A 449 1.11 -15.89 21.10
CA ILE A 449 0.95 -15.15 19.85
C ILE A 449 0.21 -16.00 18.83
N GLN A 450 0.59 -17.28 18.68
CA GLN A 450 -0.07 -18.21 17.75
C GLN A 450 -1.57 -18.35 18.07
N ASP A 451 -1.94 -18.43 19.35
CA ASP A 451 -3.34 -18.50 19.80
C ASP A 451 -4.12 -17.20 19.52
N ALA A 452 -3.43 -16.06 19.46
CA ALA A 452 -4.05 -14.76 19.19
C ALA A 452 -4.34 -14.54 17.69
N ILE A 453 -3.62 -15.20 16.78
CA ILE A 453 -3.81 -15.08 15.32
C ILE A 453 -5.25 -15.39 14.89
N PRO A 454 -5.86 -16.54 15.21
CA PRO A 454 -7.24 -16.85 14.80
C PRO A 454 -8.27 -15.94 15.48
N SER A 455 -7.92 -15.34 16.62
CA SER A 455 -8.78 -14.41 17.37
C SER A 455 -8.67 -12.96 16.87
N HIS A 456 -7.79 -12.69 15.91
CA HIS A 456 -7.60 -11.35 15.36
C HIS A 456 -8.84 -10.83 14.61
N PRO A 457 -9.34 -11.51 13.56
CA PRO A 457 -10.61 -11.15 12.96
C PRO A 457 -11.72 -11.27 14.00
N TYR A 458 -12.61 -10.28 14.03
CA TYR A 458 -13.78 -10.30 14.91
C TYR A 458 -15.00 -9.76 14.17
N THR A 459 -16.17 -10.27 14.53
CA THR A 459 -17.45 -9.94 13.91
C THR A 459 -18.10 -8.74 14.60
N ILE A 460 -19.09 -8.11 13.98
CA ILE A 460 -19.79 -6.99 14.62
C ILE A 460 -20.55 -7.44 15.87
N SER A 461 -21.04 -8.68 15.87
CA SER A 461 -21.76 -9.30 16.99
C SER A 461 -20.91 -9.36 18.27
N THR A 462 -19.59 -9.52 18.15
CA THR A 462 -18.68 -9.53 19.31
C THR A 462 -18.59 -8.19 20.04
N VAL A 463 -18.97 -7.09 19.39
CA VAL A 463 -18.99 -5.76 20.00
C VAL A 463 -20.22 -5.58 20.91
N GLY A 464 -21.27 -6.38 20.70
CA GLY A 464 -22.48 -6.32 21.52
C GLY A 464 -23.32 -5.05 21.30
N CYS A 465 -23.26 -4.45 20.11
CA CYS A 465 -24.04 -3.28 19.73
C CYS A 465 -25.13 -3.66 18.71
N PRO A 466 -26.39 -3.87 19.13
CA PRO A 466 -27.48 -4.26 18.23
C PRO A 466 -27.73 -3.22 17.13
N GLY A 467 -27.94 -3.68 15.90
CA GLY A 467 -28.25 -2.83 14.74
C GLY A 467 -27.03 -2.15 14.09
N LEU A 468 -25.83 -2.28 14.68
CA LEU A 468 -24.60 -1.85 14.04
C LEU A 468 -24.22 -2.85 12.94
N LEU A 469 -24.00 -2.37 11.72
CA LEU A 469 -23.64 -3.21 10.56
C LEU A 469 -22.13 -3.35 10.40
N HIS A 470 -21.40 -2.25 10.56
CA HIS A 470 -19.94 -2.18 10.49
C HIS A 470 -19.46 -0.88 11.13
N PHE A 471 -18.19 -0.81 11.52
CA PHE A 471 -17.55 0.44 11.94
C PHE A 471 -16.05 0.42 11.66
N VAL A 472 -15.48 1.61 11.55
CA VAL A 472 -14.04 1.80 11.50
C VAL A 472 -13.66 2.74 12.65
N TYR A 473 -12.86 2.26 13.60
CA TYR A 473 -12.37 3.09 14.70
C TYR A 473 -10.90 3.44 14.48
N LYS A 474 -10.61 4.74 14.37
CA LYS A 474 -9.25 5.28 14.23
C LYS A 474 -8.81 6.02 15.49
N SER A 475 -7.80 5.48 16.16
CA SER A 475 -7.08 6.14 17.24
C SER A 475 -6.06 7.13 16.65
N ARG A 476 -6.38 8.42 16.66
CA ARG A 476 -5.49 9.47 16.13
C ARG A 476 -4.19 9.60 16.91
N GLN A 477 -4.24 9.41 18.23
CA GLN A 477 -3.08 9.51 19.11
C GLN A 477 -2.07 8.39 18.85
N HIS A 478 -2.56 7.17 18.62
CA HIS A 478 -1.71 5.99 18.43
C HIS A 478 -1.45 5.68 16.96
N ILE A 479 -2.14 6.37 16.04
CA ILE A 479 -2.09 6.14 14.59
C ILE A 479 -2.44 4.68 14.28
N GLN A 480 -3.50 4.20 14.94
CA GLN A 480 -3.96 2.83 14.87
C GLN A 480 -5.43 2.76 14.47
N ILE A 481 -5.80 1.63 13.91
CA ILE A 481 -7.16 1.35 13.48
C ILE A 481 -7.61 -0.03 13.98
N THR A 482 -8.91 -0.17 14.18
CA THR A 482 -9.57 -1.46 14.34
C THR A 482 -10.91 -1.42 13.64
N GLN A 483 -11.29 -2.56 13.07
CA GLN A 483 -12.53 -2.77 12.35
C GLN A 483 -12.90 -4.25 12.42
N PRO A 484 -14.20 -4.58 12.45
CA PRO A 484 -14.64 -5.96 12.35
C PRO A 484 -14.46 -6.47 10.92
N THR A 485 -14.59 -7.78 10.73
CA THR A 485 -14.66 -8.37 9.39
C THR A 485 -15.94 -7.92 8.67
N TRP A 486 -15.90 -7.93 7.34
CA TRP A 486 -17.11 -7.74 6.53
C TRP A 486 -18.07 -8.92 6.76
N GLU A 487 -19.31 -8.63 7.12
CA GLU A 487 -20.40 -9.60 7.29
C GLU A 487 -21.56 -9.24 6.36
N ALA A 488 -22.60 -10.07 6.31
CA ALA A 488 -23.81 -9.75 5.54
C ALA A 488 -24.37 -8.37 5.97
N PRO A 489 -24.78 -7.51 5.01
CA PRO A 489 -24.99 -7.80 3.59
C PRO A 489 -23.76 -7.56 2.67
N TYR A 490 -22.58 -7.30 3.21
CA TYR A 490 -21.40 -6.85 2.44
C TYR A 490 -20.53 -7.95 1.84
N ASN A 491 -20.76 -9.22 2.21
CA ASN A 491 -20.05 -10.35 1.61
C ASN A 491 -20.68 -10.74 0.26
N ASN A 492 -19.84 -11.16 -0.69
CA ASN A 492 -20.26 -11.56 -2.04
C ASN A 492 -21.30 -12.71 -2.04
N ASP A 493 -21.30 -13.53 -1.00
CA ASP A 493 -22.21 -14.67 -0.84
C ASP A 493 -23.53 -14.32 -0.13
N SER A 494 -23.73 -13.06 0.32
CA SER A 494 -24.97 -12.68 0.98
C SER A 494 -26.15 -12.64 0.01
N ILE A 495 -27.24 -13.27 0.45
CA ILE A 495 -28.54 -13.24 -0.23
C ILE A 495 -29.07 -11.80 -0.33
N ASP A 496 -28.72 -10.95 0.63
CA ASP A 496 -29.08 -9.52 0.66
C ASP A 496 -28.18 -8.65 -0.21
N HIS A 497 -27.00 -9.13 -0.65
CA HIS A 497 -26.18 -8.42 -1.66
C HIS A 497 -26.80 -8.53 -3.07
N LYS A 498 -27.71 -9.50 -3.28
CA LYS A 498 -28.40 -9.74 -4.56
C LYS A 498 -29.74 -9.00 -4.68
N ARG A 499 -30.15 -8.25 -3.66
CA ARG A 499 -31.35 -7.40 -3.65
C ARG A 499 -30.95 -5.94 -3.83
#